data_AF-I6B425-F1
#
_entry.id   AF-I6B425-F1
#
_cell.length_a   1.000
_cell.length_b   1.000
_cell.length_c   1.000
_cell.angle_alpha   90.00
_cell.angle_beta   90.00
_cell.angle_gamma   90.00
#
_symmetry.space_group_name_H-M   'P 1'
#
loop_
_entity.id
_entity.type
_entity.pdbx_description
1 polymer ?
#
loop_
_entity_poly.entity_id
_entity_poly.type
_entity_poly.pdbx_seq_one_letter_code
_entity_poly.pdbx_strand_id
1 'polypeptide(L)'
;MKKHIIYLIGFICLTSSAIAASISIIIEGEINRPDAYELREGSDIIDAVIVAKGFTRKADMDRVEVIRNGDKKVIYIRSMLKLSMRKEAYVPYMLKPGDRIVVREKEG
;
A
#
# COMPACT_ATOMS: atom_id res chain seq x y z
N MET A 1 48.79 -22.25 5.21
CA MET A 1 47.50 -22.42 5.89
C MET A 1 46.73 -21.09 5.99
N LYS A 2 46.36 -20.45 4.86
CA LYS A 2 45.64 -19.15 4.83
C LYS A 2 44.53 -19.11 3.76
N LYS A 3 43.82 -20.21 3.55
CA LYS A 3 42.74 -20.30 2.54
C LYS A 3 41.33 -20.49 3.14
N HIS A 4 41.20 -20.67 4.46
CA HIS A 4 39.90 -20.95 5.10
C HIS A 4 39.20 -19.76 5.76
N ILE A 5 39.88 -18.64 6.01
CA ILE A 5 39.27 -17.47 6.68
C ILE A 5 38.48 -16.57 5.71
N ILE A 6 38.75 -16.66 4.40
CA ILE A 6 38.12 -15.77 3.40
C ILE A 6 36.65 -16.16 3.13
N TYR A 7 36.26 -17.42 3.35
CA TYR A 7 34.88 -17.86 3.13
C TYR A 7 33.89 -17.38 4.20
N LEU A 8 34.35 -17.03 5.41
CA LEU A 8 33.44 -16.59 6.49
C LEU A 8 32.99 -15.13 6.32
N ILE A 9 33.80 -14.30 5.67
CA ILE A 9 33.49 -12.88 5.42
C ILE A 9 32.60 -12.71 4.18
N GLY A 10 32.67 -13.65 3.23
CA GLY A 10 31.78 -13.68 2.06
C GLY A 10 30.36 -14.14 2.35
N PHE A 11 30.14 -14.91 3.43
CA PHE A 11 28.81 -15.47 3.76
C PHE A 11 27.95 -14.51 4.60
N ILE A 12 28.56 -13.59 5.34
CA ILE A 12 27.84 -12.58 6.14
C ILE A 12 27.27 -11.46 5.26
N CYS A 13 27.77 -11.28 4.04
CA CYS A 13 27.24 -10.27 3.10
C CYS A 13 25.93 -10.71 2.42
N LEU A 14 25.57 -12.00 2.44
CA LEU A 14 24.31 -12.49 1.88
C LEU A 14 23.09 -12.24 2.79
N THR A 15 23.27 -11.68 3.99
CA THR A 15 22.19 -11.49 4.97
C THR A 15 21.77 -10.04 5.21
N SER A 16 22.47 -9.04 4.66
CA SER A 16 22.05 -7.64 4.80
C SER A 16 21.11 -7.25 3.67
N SER A 17 19.84 -7.62 3.82
CA SER A 17 18.72 -7.24 2.95
C SER A 17 18.94 -7.53 1.46
N ALA A 18 18.17 -8.49 0.93
CA ALA A 18 17.47 -8.14 -0.29
C ALA A 18 16.85 -6.76 -0.03
N ILE A 19 17.30 -5.71 -0.71
CA ILE A 19 16.69 -4.38 -0.60
C ILE A 19 15.22 -4.63 -0.88
N ALA A 20 14.40 -4.66 0.18
CA ALA A 20 12.98 -4.87 0.05
C ALA A 20 12.50 -3.61 -0.63
N ALA A 21 12.31 -3.69 -1.95
CA ALA A 21 11.95 -2.54 -2.74
C ALA A 21 10.67 -1.94 -2.15
N SER A 22 10.68 -0.62 -1.97
CA SER A 22 9.62 0.11 -1.30
C SER A 22 9.07 1.21 -2.19
N ILE A 23 7.81 1.55 -1.96
CA ILE A 23 7.11 2.63 -2.64
C ILE A 23 6.78 3.71 -1.61
N SER A 24 6.98 4.97 -1.97
CA SER A 24 6.52 6.10 -1.17
C SER A 24 5.16 6.57 -1.70
N ILE A 25 4.19 6.72 -0.81
CA ILE A 25 2.84 7.20 -1.10
C ILE A 25 2.41 8.26 -0.08
N ILE A 26 1.39 9.02 -0.42
CA ILE A 26 0.75 9.99 0.49
C ILE A 26 -0.69 9.55 0.73
N ILE A 27 -1.13 9.52 1.98
CA ILE A 27 -2.51 9.20 2.34
C ILE A 27 -3.11 10.35 3.14
N GLU A 28 -4.27 10.84 2.72
CA GLU A 28 -4.91 12.01 3.32
C GLU A 28 -6.44 11.99 3.27
N GLY A 29 -7.07 12.96 3.94
CA GLY A 29 -8.52 13.11 4.03
C GLY A 29 -9.10 12.38 5.23
N GLU A 30 -10.27 11.76 5.06
CA GLU A 30 -11.01 11.07 6.11
C GLU A 30 -10.43 9.69 6.45
N ILE A 31 -9.20 9.69 6.94
CA ILE A 31 -8.49 8.51 7.45
C ILE A 31 -7.89 8.78 8.83
N ASN A 32 -7.71 7.75 9.66
CA ASN A 32 -7.33 7.95 11.07
C ASN A 32 -5.92 8.50 11.26
N ARG A 33 -5.00 8.20 10.34
CA ARG A 33 -3.63 8.73 10.34
C ARG A 33 -3.24 9.21 8.94
N PRO A 34 -3.54 10.47 8.60
CA PRO A 34 -3.03 11.10 7.38
C PRO A 34 -1.51 11.30 7.49
N ASP A 35 -0.75 10.74 6.55
CA ASP A 35 0.72 10.91 6.50
C ASP A 35 1.29 10.41 5.15
N ALA A 36 2.59 10.62 4.96
CA ALA A 36 3.37 9.90 3.97
C ALA A 36 3.79 8.52 4.50
N TYR A 37 3.71 7.50 3.66
CA TYR A 37 4.02 6.11 4.02
C TYR A 37 5.04 5.51 3.06
N GLU A 38 5.96 4.74 3.62
CA GLU A 38 6.79 3.79 2.85
C GLU A 38 6.17 2.40 2.97
N LEU A 39 5.69 1.87 1.85
CA LEU A 39 5.14 0.53 1.75
C LEU A 39 6.08 -0.38 0.97
N ARG A 40 5.89 -1.69 1.09
CA ARG A 40 6.62 -2.65 0.25
C ARG A 40 6.11 -2.55 -1.19
N GLU A 41 6.98 -2.78 -2.16
CA GLU A 41 6.56 -2.99 -3.53
C GLU A 41 5.56 -4.15 -3.62
N GLY A 42 4.51 -3.95 -4.43
CA GLY A 42 3.39 -4.88 -4.54
C GLY A 42 2.29 -4.69 -3.51
N SER A 43 2.40 -3.71 -2.60
CA SER A 43 1.29 -3.34 -1.72
C SER A 43 0.09 -2.80 -2.49
N ASP A 44 -1.10 -3.14 -2.00
CA ASP A 44 -2.35 -2.67 -2.56
C ASP A 44 -3.01 -1.56 -1.73
N ILE A 45 -4.14 -1.05 -2.22
CA ILE A 45 -4.89 0.01 -1.54
C ILE A 45 -5.40 -0.39 -0.15
N ILE A 46 -5.62 -1.67 0.11
CA ILE A 46 -6.07 -2.16 1.42
C ILE A 46 -4.91 -2.11 2.41
N ASP A 47 -3.70 -2.48 1.99
CA ASP A 47 -2.49 -2.33 2.82
C ASP A 47 -2.29 -0.87 3.27
N ALA A 48 -2.47 0.08 2.35
CA ALA A 48 -2.39 1.51 2.66
C ALA A 48 -3.41 1.94 3.73
N VAL A 49 -4.66 1.46 3.62
CA VAL A 49 -5.70 1.76 4.62
C VAL A 49 -5.36 1.13 5.98
N ILE A 50 -4.79 -0.07 6.00
CA ILE A 50 -4.39 -0.76 7.23
C ILE A 50 -3.29 0.03 7.96
N VAL A 51 -2.23 0.45 7.26
CA VAL A 51 -1.13 1.20 7.90
C VAL A 51 -1.58 2.59 8.39
N ALA A 52 -2.57 3.18 7.71
CA ALA A 52 -3.21 4.44 8.10
C ALA A 52 -4.24 4.28 9.25
N LYS A 53 -4.32 3.07 9.84
CA LYS A 53 -5.24 2.72 10.94
C LYS A 53 -6.71 2.80 10.58
N GLY A 54 -7.05 2.54 9.32
CA GLY A 54 -8.42 2.54 8.83
C GLY A 54 -9.04 3.93 8.72
N PHE A 55 -10.27 3.95 8.25
CA PHE A 55 -11.05 5.15 7.99
C PHE A 55 -11.56 5.84 9.26
N THR A 56 -11.82 7.16 9.17
CA THR A 56 -12.58 7.86 10.21
C THR A 56 -14.05 7.44 10.15
N ARG A 57 -14.85 7.86 11.16
CA ARG A 57 -16.31 7.62 11.16
C ARG A 57 -17.07 8.37 10.07
N LYS A 58 -16.45 9.40 9.51
CA LYS A 58 -17.04 10.29 8.51
C LYS A 58 -16.70 9.88 7.09
N ALA A 59 -15.75 8.98 6.90
CA ALA A 59 -15.24 8.60 5.59
C ALA A 59 -16.29 7.94 4.68
N ASP A 60 -16.21 8.23 3.38
CA ASP A 60 -16.77 7.37 2.35
C ASP A 60 -15.91 6.10 2.23
N MET A 61 -16.25 5.08 3.01
CA MET A 61 -15.55 3.79 3.01
C MET A 61 -15.74 3.00 1.71
N ASP A 62 -16.60 3.44 0.80
CA ASP A 62 -16.77 2.80 -0.49
C ASP A 62 -15.88 3.45 -1.56
N ARG A 63 -15.66 4.77 -1.52
CA ARG A 63 -14.94 5.49 -2.57
C ARG A 63 -13.62 6.08 -2.07
N VAL A 64 -12.52 5.62 -2.67
CA VAL A 64 -11.20 6.19 -2.44
C VAL A 64 -10.62 6.71 -3.75
N GLU A 65 -10.08 7.92 -3.72
CA GLU A 65 -9.47 8.55 -4.89
C GLU A 65 -7.97 8.26 -4.87
N VAL A 66 -7.44 7.71 -5.96
CA VAL A 66 -6.00 7.59 -6.19
C VAL A 66 -5.61 8.56 -7.28
N ILE A 67 -4.65 9.42 -6.98
CA ILE A 67 -4.09 10.41 -7.89
C ILE A 67 -2.64 10.00 -8.21
N ARG A 68 -2.32 9.88 -9.49
CA ARG A 68 -0.97 9.56 -9.98
C ARG A 68 -0.64 10.45 -11.16
N ASN A 69 0.44 11.23 -11.08
CA ASN A 69 0.88 12.13 -12.16
C ASN A 69 -0.22 13.08 -12.69
N GLY A 70 -1.17 13.47 -11.83
CA GLY A 70 -2.31 14.32 -12.18
C GLY A 70 -3.56 13.54 -12.63
N ASP A 71 -3.45 12.25 -12.95
CA ASP A 71 -4.58 11.40 -13.27
C ASP A 71 -5.29 10.91 -12.01
N LYS A 72 -6.58 11.20 -11.91
CA LYS A 72 -7.44 10.77 -10.79
C LYS A 72 -8.23 9.53 -11.17
N LYS A 73 -8.18 8.49 -10.33
CA LYS A 73 -8.98 7.28 -10.44
C LYS A 73 -9.76 7.03 -9.14
N VAL A 74 -11.05 6.74 -9.24
CA VAL A 74 -11.87 6.34 -8.10
C VAL A 74 -11.86 4.82 -7.97
N ILE A 75 -11.55 4.34 -6.77
CA ILE A 75 -11.49 2.93 -6.39
C ILE A 75 -12.66 2.64 -5.45
N TYR A 76 -13.44 1.61 -5.79
CA TYR A 76 -14.61 1.18 -5.03
C TYR A 76 -14.25 0.03 -4.07
N ILE A 77 -14.05 0.33 -2.80
CA ILE A 77 -13.56 -0.63 -1.79
C ILE A 77 -14.62 -1.66 -1.41
N ARG A 78 -15.92 -1.33 -1.34
CA ARG A 78 -16.92 -2.37 -1.02
C ARG A 78 -17.11 -3.35 -2.17
N SER A 79 -16.94 -2.89 -3.41
CA SER A 79 -16.95 -3.76 -4.59
C SER A 79 -15.80 -4.77 -4.57
N MET A 80 -14.72 -4.48 -3.84
CA MET A 80 -13.61 -5.41 -3.62
C MET A 80 -13.93 -6.47 -2.55
N LEU A 81 -14.73 -6.14 -1.52
CA LEU A 81 -15.03 -7.03 -0.39
C LEU A 81 -16.23 -7.98 -0.63
N LYS A 82 -17.07 -7.73 -1.63
CA LYS A 82 -18.28 -8.53 -1.94
C LYS A 82 -17.98 -9.71 -2.86
N LEU A 83 -17.15 -10.65 -2.43
CA LEU A 83 -16.72 -11.75 -3.31
C LEU A 83 -16.58 -13.14 -2.69
N SER A 84 -17.13 -13.35 -1.50
CA SER A 84 -17.23 -14.69 -0.94
C SER A 84 -18.39 -15.51 -1.51
N MET A 85 -19.24 -14.97 -2.40
CA MET A 85 -20.45 -15.67 -2.88
C MET A 85 -20.82 -15.53 -4.36
N ARG A 86 -20.19 -14.65 -5.16
CA ARG A 86 -20.37 -14.61 -6.62
C ARG A 86 -19.05 -14.35 -7.34
N LYS A 87 -18.92 -14.98 -8.49
CA LYS A 87 -17.70 -15.27 -9.26
C LYS A 87 -17.17 -14.04 -10.04
N GLU A 88 -16.96 -12.91 -9.39
CA GLU A 88 -16.43 -11.66 -9.99
C GLU A 88 -15.10 -11.22 -9.35
N ALA A 89 -13.99 -11.91 -9.64
CA ALA A 89 -12.69 -11.77 -8.97
C ALA A 89 -12.36 -10.39 -8.31
N TYR A 90 -11.95 -10.41 -7.04
CA TYR A 90 -11.25 -9.30 -6.39
C TYR A 90 -10.05 -8.89 -7.25
N VAL A 91 -10.08 -7.68 -7.81
CA VAL A 91 -8.94 -7.11 -8.52
C VAL A 91 -8.35 -6.00 -7.64
N PRO A 92 -7.28 -6.28 -6.89
CA PRO A 92 -6.66 -5.29 -6.02
C PRO A 92 -6.10 -4.14 -6.86
N TYR A 93 -6.25 -2.91 -6.36
CA TYR A 93 -5.54 -1.78 -6.93
C TYR A 93 -4.10 -1.76 -6.40
N MET A 94 -3.16 -2.17 -7.24
CA MET A 94 -1.72 -2.14 -6.93
C MET A 94 -1.21 -0.70 -6.90
N LEU A 95 -0.63 -0.33 -5.76
CA LEU A 95 -0.05 0.98 -5.55
C LEU A 95 1.29 1.09 -6.27
N LYS A 96 1.65 2.32 -6.63
CA LYS A 96 2.94 2.64 -7.25
C LYS A 96 3.58 3.84 -6.55
N PRO A 97 4.91 4.01 -6.72
CA PRO A 97 5.59 5.19 -6.19
C PRO A 97 4.91 6.48 -6.63
N GLY A 98 4.73 7.41 -5.68
CA GLY A 98 4.14 8.73 -5.93
C GLY A 98 2.61 8.75 -5.94
N ASP A 99 1.93 7.62 -5.66
CA ASP A 99 0.48 7.63 -5.48
C ASP A 99 0.07 8.53 -4.31
N ARG A 100 -0.95 9.35 -4.56
CA ARG A 100 -1.65 10.10 -3.52
C ARG A 100 -3.06 9.54 -3.35
N ILE A 101 -3.36 9.05 -2.16
CA ILE A 101 -4.62 8.44 -1.79
C ILE A 101 -5.42 9.46 -0.99
N VAL A 102 -6.62 9.77 -1.46
CA VAL A 102 -7.51 10.75 -0.83
C VAL A 102 -8.83 10.08 -0.48
N VAL A 103 -9.18 10.14 0.81
CA VAL A 103 -10.47 9.67 1.32
C VAL A 103 -11.38 10.87 1.57
N ARG A 104 -12.57 10.87 0.99
CA ARG A 104 -13.55 11.95 1.18
C ARG A 104 -14.48 11.67 2.36
N GLU A 105 -15.07 12.71 2.90
CA GLU A 105 -16.22 12.57 3.80
C GLU A 105 -17.41 12.00 3.01
N LYS A 106 -18.17 11.12 3.65
CA LYS A 106 -19.37 10.52 3.08
C LYS A 106 -20.44 11.58 2.98
N GLU A 107 -20.93 11.79 1.76
CA GLU A 107 -22.13 12.60 1.55
C GLU A 107 -23.34 11.90 2.22
N GLY A 108 -24.07 12.67 3.03
CA GLY A 108 -25.17 12.21 3.88
C GLY A 108 -26.40 11.74 3.11
#